data_AF-R9KNP6-F1
#
_entry.id   AF-R9KNP6-F1
#
_cell.length_a   1.000
_cell.length_b   1.000
_cell.length_c   1.000
_cell.angle_alpha   90.00
_cell.angle_beta   90.00
_cell.angle_gamma   90.00
#
_symmetry.space_group_name_H-M   'P 1'
#
loop_
_entity.id
_entity.type
_entity.pdbx_description
1 polymer ?
#
loop_
_entity_poly.entity_id
_entity_poly.type
_entity_poly.pdbx_seq_one_letter_code
_entity_poly.pdbx_strand_id
1 'polypeptide(L)' 'MTGNLDEKAVKEVLKRIIKNNNNIPYKAKAEIKAIIELEHNPEKLLQECLLYMLSYKG' A
#
# COMPACT_ATOMS: atom_id res chain seq x y z
N MET A 1 17.74 7.88 -12.37
CA MET A 1 17.11 8.90 -11.49
C MET A 1 15.58 8.84 -11.46
N THR A 2 14.93 8.16 -12.41
CA THR A 2 13.46 8.02 -12.52
C THR A 2 12.81 7.11 -11.48
N GLY A 3 13.42 5.97 -11.13
CA GLY A 3 12.77 4.98 -10.23
C GLY A 3 12.42 5.47 -8.82
N ASN A 4 13.14 6.47 -8.29
CA ASN A 4 12.88 7.04 -6.95
C ASN A 4 11.67 8.01 -6.96
N LEU A 5 11.42 8.68 -8.08
CA LEU A 5 10.24 9.53 -8.25
C LEU A 5 8.97 8.68 -8.35
N ASP A 6 9.07 7.54 -9.04
CA ASP A 6 7.97 6.60 -9.22
C ASP A 6 7.57 5.93 -7.89
N GLU A 7 8.55 5.44 -7.11
CA GLU A 7 8.31 4.88 -5.78
C GLU A 7 7.56 5.86 -4.87
N LYS A 8 8.07 7.09 -4.74
CA LYS A 8 7.47 8.10 -3.88
C LYS A 8 6.03 8.43 -4.29
N ALA A 9 5.78 8.58 -5.59
CA ALA A 9 4.45 8.88 -6.11
C ALA A 9 3.47 7.75 -5.80
N VAL A 10 3.86 6.49 -6.04
CA VAL A 10 3.02 5.32 -5.78
C VAL A 10 2.70 5.19 -4.28
N LYS A 11 3.71 5.36 -3.40
CA LYS A 11 3.51 5.30 -1.94
C LYS A 11 2.52 6.36 -1.44
N GLU A 12 2.62 7.60 -1.92
CA GLU A 12 1.71 8.67 -1.52
C GLU A 12 0.27 8.44 -2.00
N VAL A 13 0.10 7.95 -3.23
CA VAL A 13 -1.23 7.59 -3.76
C VAL A 13 -1.86 6.47 -2.93
N LEU A 14 -1.11 5.39 -2.65
CA LEU A 14 -1.59 4.28 -1.83
C LEU A 14 -1.95 4.73 -0.41
N LYS A 15 -1.11 5.54 0.24
CA LYS A 15 -1.41 6.10 1.58
C LYS A 15 -2.72 6.88 1.59
N ARG A 16 -2.98 7.70 0.56
CA ARG A 16 -4.24 8.46 0.42
C ARG A 16 -5.44 7.54 0.23
N ILE A 17 -5.34 6.54 -0.65
CA ILE A 17 -6.42 5.56 -0.89
C ILE A 17 -6.79 4.83 0.41
N ILE A 18 -5.80 4.28 1.12
CA ILE A 18 -6.04 3.53 2.37
C ILE A 18 -6.58 4.43 3.48
N LYS A 19 -6.09 5.67 3.59
CA LYS A 19 -6.59 6.64 4.57
C LYS A 19 -8.08 6.93 4.35
N ASN A 20 -8.48 7.19 3.10
CA ASN A 20 -9.82 7.64 2.74
C ASN A 20 -10.84 6.50 2.58
N ASN A 21 -10.40 5.25 2.46
CA ASN A 21 -11.30 4.12 2.31
C ASN A 21 -11.85 3.67 3.66
N ASN A 22 -13.12 3.98 3.96
CA ASN A 22 -13.77 3.60 5.22
C ASN A 22 -14.19 2.12 5.30
N ASN A 23 -14.13 1.40 4.18
CA ASN A 23 -14.48 -0.03 4.13
C ASN A 23 -13.31 -0.94 4.54
N ILE A 24 -12.09 -0.40 4.64
CA ILE A 24 -10.92 -1.15 5.10
C ILE A 24 -10.88 -1.09 6.63
N PRO A 25 -10.90 -2.21 7.35
CA PRO A 25 -10.79 -2.22 8.81
C PRO A 25 -9.51 -1.57 9.31
N TYR A 26 -9.54 -0.99 10.51
CA TYR A 26 -8.41 -0.25 11.07
C TYR A 26 -7.12 -1.08 11.11
N LYS A 27 -7.22 -2.35 11.53
CA LYS A 27 -6.10 -3.28 11.55
C LYS A 27 -5.50 -3.49 10.15
N ALA A 28 -6.35 -3.71 9.14
CA ALA A 28 -5.92 -3.78 7.75
C ALA A 28 -5.24 -2.51 7.25
N LYS A 29 -5.73 -1.32 7.63
CA LYS A 29 -5.08 -0.06 7.27
C LYS A 29 -3.66 0.05 7.83
N ALA A 30 -3.43 -0.45 9.05
CA ALA A 30 -2.10 -0.44 9.68
C ALA A 30 -1.16 -1.42 8.96
N GLU A 31 -1.63 -2.62 8.67
CA GLU A 31 -0.84 -3.66 8.01
C GLU A 31 -0.48 -3.26 6.56
N ILE A 32 -1.41 -2.67 5.80
CA ILE A 32 -1.11 -2.15 4.45
C ILE A 32 -0.11 -0.98 4.50
N LYS A 33 -0.18 -0.11 5.51
CA LYS A 33 0.83 0.96 5.68
C LYS A 33 2.22 0.39 5.92
N ALA A 34 2.35 -0.71 6.67
CA ALA A 34 3.63 -1.36 6.88
C ALA A 34 4.20 -1.91 5.56
N ILE A 35 3.36 -2.53 4.71
CA ILE A 35 3.75 -2.97 3.36
C ILE A 35 4.27 -1.78 2.53
N ILE A 36 3.55 -0.64 2.55
CA ILE A 36 3.94 0.59 1.85
C ILE A 36 5.28 1.15 2.32
N GLU A 37 5.62 1.01 3.60
CA GLU A 37 6.88 1.53 4.12
C GLU A 37 8.08 0.62 3.81
N LEU A 38 7.86 -0.70 3.81
CA LEU A 38 8.92 -1.70 3.69
C LEU A 38 9.29 -2.08 2.24
N GLU A 39 8.37 -1.95 1.28
CA GLU A 39 8.64 -2.29 -0.12
C GLU A 39 9.07 -1.05 -0.93
N HIS A 40 10.16 -1.16 -1.67
CA HIS A 40 10.77 -0.07 -2.44
C HIS A 40 10.57 -0.21 -3.95
N ASN A 41 10.29 -1.42 -4.42
CA ASN A 41 9.92 -1.65 -5.80
C ASN A 41 8.43 -1.30 -6.01
N PRO A 42 8.10 -0.34 -6.89
CA PRO A 42 6.72 0.10 -7.08
C PRO A 42 5.76 -1.00 -7.54
N GLU A 43 6.22 -1.92 -8.38
CA GLU A 43 5.41 -3.02 -8.88
C GLU A 43 5.13 -4.06 -7.79
N LYS A 44 6.18 -4.47 -7.07
CA LYS A 44 6.06 -5.42 -5.95
C LYS A 44 5.18 -4.84 -4.83
N LEU A 45 5.30 -3.53 -4.57
CA LEU A 45 4.45 -2.84 -3.61
C LEU A 45 2.96 -2.97 -3.94
N LEU A 46 2.60 -2.74 -5.21
CA LEU A 46 1.22 -2.88 -5.67
C LEU A 46 0.75 -4.33 -5.54
N GLN A 47 1.59 -5.30 -5.93
CA GLN A 47 1.27 -6.73 -5.82
C GLN A 47 1.03 -7.15 -4.37
N GLU A 48 1.89 -6.75 -3.43
CA GLU A 48 1.75 -7.07 -2.00
C GLU A 48 0.51 -6.42 -1.39
N CYS A 49 0.21 -5.16 -1.73
CA CYS A 49 -1.03 -4.51 -1.30
C CYS A 49 -2.28 -5.25 -1.80
N LEU A 50 -2.30 -5.66 -3.08
CA LEU A 50 -3.41 -6.40 -3.67
C LEU A 50 -3.57 -7.78 -3.03
N LEU A 51 -2.47 -8.53 -2.88
CA LEU A 51 -2.48 -9.85 -2.25
C LEU A 51 -3.00 -9.78 -0.81
N TYR A 52 -2.57 -8.77 -0.06
CA TYR A 52 -3.06 -8.54 1.29
C TYR A 52 -4.57 -8.29 1.30
N MET A 53 -5.07 -7.39 0.45
CA MET A 53 -6.51 -7.09 0.37
C MET A 53 -7.36 -8.32 -0.03
N LEU A 54 -6.86 -9.18 -0.90
CA LEU A 54 -7.54 -10.41 -1.31
C LEU A 54 -7.52 -11.50 -0.23
N SER A 55 -6.46 -11.57 0.56
CA SER A 55 -6.27 -12.59 1.60
C SER A 55 -6.79 -12.17 2.98
N TYR A 56 -7.20 -10.92 3.14
CA TYR A 56 -7.65 -10.38 4.42
C TYR A 56 -8.90 -11.09 4.94
N LYS A 57 -8.74 -11.85 6.02
CA LYS A 57 -9.82 -12.48 6.79
C LYS A 57 -10.01 -11.62 8.05
N GLY A 58 -10.83 -10.58 7.92
CA GLY A 58 -11.13 -9.62 8.98
C GLY A 58 -11.65 -10.25 10.27
#